data_AF-A0A950Q8Q1-F1
#
_entry.id   AF-A0A950Q8Q1-F1
#
_cell.length_a   1.000
_cell.length_b   1.000
_cell.length_c   1.000
_cell.angle_alpha   90.00
_cell.angle_beta   90.00
_cell.angle_gamma   90.00
#
_symmetry.space_group_name_H-M   'P 1'
#
loop_
_entity.id
_entity.type
_entity.pdbx_description
1 polymer ?
#
loop_
_entity_poly.entity_id
_entity_poly.type
_entity_poly.pdbx_seq_one_letter_code
_entity_poly.pdbx_strand_id
1 'polypeptide(L)'
;WPFTKAASAFGVPYAPGLKFFGLDPARIVFVRCTNARECLWVMEEGLRLGGIGIVIGTRAKKMDLTASRRLHLAAEQAHMPVLLLRSYNDGSPSAAVTRWRISPAPSAHDEFGFYKNARFHVALEYARSGKTGEWEMEWDHGAISLRLSSELGDRAAGENRAA
;
A
#
# COMPACT_ATOMS: atom_id res chain seq x y z
N TRP A 1 -20.93 -9.71 13.07
CA TRP A 1 -19.54 -9.23 13.18
C TRP A 1 -19.42 -8.25 14.35
N PRO A 2 -18.69 -8.60 15.42
CA PRO A 2 -17.93 -7.57 16.11
C PRO A 2 -16.55 -8.05 16.59
N PHE A 3 -15.50 -7.32 16.23
CA PHE A 3 -14.17 -7.46 16.86
C PHE A 3 -14.07 -6.53 18.06
N THR A 4 -13.91 -7.09 19.25
CA THR A 4 -13.64 -6.34 20.47
C THR A 4 -12.15 -6.01 20.63
N LYS A 5 -11.88 -4.70 20.76
CA LYS A 5 -10.86 -4.05 21.60
C LYS A 5 -9.34 -4.21 21.34
N ALA A 6 -8.88 -4.58 20.15
CA ALA A 6 -7.57 -4.08 19.74
C ALA A 6 -7.50 -3.83 18.24
N ALA A 7 -7.84 -2.61 17.85
CA ALA A 7 -7.38 -2.05 16.61
C ALA A 7 -5.84 -2.07 16.60
N SER A 8 -5.25 -2.46 15.46
CA SER A 8 -3.87 -2.09 15.18
C SER A 8 -3.73 -0.55 15.27
N ALA A 9 -2.50 -0.01 15.27
CA ALA A 9 -2.32 1.44 15.10
C ALA A 9 -3.04 1.98 13.83
N PHE A 10 -3.40 1.08 12.90
CA PHE A 10 -4.11 1.35 11.66
C PHE A 10 -5.59 0.94 11.66
N GLY A 11 -6.18 0.57 12.81
CA GLY A 11 -7.55 0.05 12.84
C GLY A 11 -7.66 -1.39 12.35
N VAL A 12 -8.88 -1.77 11.96
CA VAL A 12 -9.19 -2.98 11.18
C VAL A 12 -9.84 -2.49 9.89
N PRO A 13 -9.55 -3.09 8.72
CA PRO A 13 -10.19 -2.67 7.47
C PRO A 13 -11.71 -2.67 7.56
N TYR A 14 -12.32 -1.58 7.09
CA TYR A 14 -13.76 -1.41 7.06
C TYR A 14 -14.33 -2.09 5.81
N ALA A 15 -15.16 -3.12 6.01
CA ALA A 15 -15.62 -3.99 4.92
C ALA A 15 -16.36 -3.25 3.78
N PRO A 16 -17.28 -2.30 4.04
CA PRO A 16 -17.86 -1.48 2.96
C PRO A 16 -16.83 -0.63 2.23
N GLY A 17 -15.81 -0.13 2.93
CA GLY A 17 -14.68 0.57 2.30
C GLY A 17 -13.85 -0.33 1.39
N LEU A 18 -13.64 -1.60 1.75
CA LEU A 18 -12.97 -2.56 0.86
C LEU A 18 -13.77 -2.79 -0.42
N LYS A 19 -15.09 -2.95 -0.32
CA LYS A 19 -15.98 -3.07 -1.49
C LYS A 19 -15.90 -1.83 -2.39
N PHE A 20 -15.78 -0.64 -1.80
CA PHE A 20 -15.62 0.62 -2.53
C PHE A 20 -14.35 0.67 -3.38
N PHE A 21 -13.29 -0.07 -2.98
CA PHE A 21 -12.06 -0.27 -3.75
C PHE A 21 -12.07 -1.56 -4.60
N GLY A 22 -13.23 -2.20 -4.79
CA GLY A 22 -13.37 -3.43 -5.60
C GLY A 22 -12.87 -4.71 -4.93
N LEU A 23 -12.53 -4.66 -3.63
CA LEU A 23 -12.09 -5.83 -2.88
C LEU A 23 -13.28 -6.51 -2.22
N ASP A 24 -13.55 -7.75 -2.59
CA ASP A 24 -14.58 -8.56 -1.93
C ASP A 24 -14.12 -8.99 -0.53
N PRO A 25 -14.76 -8.52 0.56
CA PRO A 25 -14.39 -8.90 1.92
C PRO A 25 -14.51 -10.40 2.19
N ALA A 26 -15.34 -11.13 1.43
CA ALA A 26 -15.47 -12.59 1.57
C ALA A 26 -14.23 -13.35 1.06
N ARG A 27 -13.37 -12.69 0.28
CA ARG A 27 -12.11 -13.26 -0.25
C ARG A 27 -10.88 -12.86 0.57
N ILE A 28 -11.07 -12.25 1.73
CA ILE A 28 -9.99 -11.77 2.59
C ILE A 28 -10.01 -12.52 3.91
N VAL A 29 -8.89 -13.17 4.23
CA VAL A 29 -8.69 -13.83 5.52
C VAL A 29 -7.91 -12.90 6.43
N PHE A 30 -8.51 -12.55 7.57
CA PHE A 30 -7.85 -11.75 8.60
C PHE A 30 -7.27 -12.65 9.69
N VAL A 31 -5.96 -12.57 9.90
CA VAL A 31 -5.29 -13.25 11.00
C VAL A 31 -4.73 -12.21 11.96
N ARG A 32 -5.16 -12.27 13.22
CA ARG A 32 -4.63 -11.42 14.28
C ARG A 32 -3.53 -12.19 15.01
N CYS A 33 -2.34 -11.62 14.98
CA CYS A 33 -1.19 -12.18 15.67
C CYS A 33 -0.94 -11.42 16.98
N THR A 34 -0.53 -12.12 18.01
CA THR A 34 -0.21 -11.60 19.34
C THR A 34 1.14 -10.88 19.36
N ASN A 35 2.09 -11.30 18.53
CA ASN A 35 3.45 -10.77 18.47
C ASN A 35 4.07 -10.88 17.07
N ALA A 36 5.26 -10.27 16.88
CA ALA A 36 5.92 -10.21 15.58
C ALA A 36 6.42 -11.57 15.06
N ARG A 37 6.81 -12.48 15.95
CA ARG A 37 7.23 -13.84 15.58
C ARG A 37 6.06 -14.63 15.03
N GLU A 38 4.91 -14.55 15.70
CA GLU A 38 3.67 -15.15 15.22
C GLU A 38 3.21 -14.53 13.90
N CYS A 39 3.29 -13.19 13.73
CA CYS A 39 3.02 -12.55 12.45
C CYS A 39 3.86 -13.16 11.32
N LEU A 40 5.18 -13.24 11.52
CA LEU A 40 6.09 -13.78 10.51
C LEU A 40 5.73 -15.24 10.19
N TRP A 41 5.51 -16.07 11.21
CA TRP A 41 5.14 -17.47 11.02
C TRP A 41 3.82 -17.60 10.24
N VAL A 42 2.77 -16.87 10.62
CA VAL A 42 1.49 -16.85 9.90
C VAL A 42 1.65 -16.44 8.44
N MET A 43 2.49 -15.43 8.17
CA MET A 43 2.76 -15.00 6.80
C MET A 43 3.46 -16.09 5.99
N GLU A 44 4.43 -16.78 6.57
CA GLU A 44 5.14 -17.92 5.95
C GLU A 44 4.22 -19.13 5.72
N GLU A 45 3.27 -19.40 6.62
CA GLU A 45 2.24 -20.42 6.39
C GLU A 45 1.29 -19.99 5.27
N GLY A 46 0.86 -18.73 5.24
CA GLY A 46 0.06 -18.17 4.15
C GLY A 46 0.74 -18.32 2.78
N LEU A 47 2.06 -18.16 2.73
CA LEU A 47 2.84 -18.40 1.50
C LEU A 47 2.85 -19.89 1.09
N ARG A 48 2.74 -20.83 2.03
CA ARG A 48 2.79 -22.27 1.77
C ARG A 48 1.44 -22.93 1.48
N LEU A 49 0.33 -22.37 1.94
CA LEU A 49 -1.00 -22.98 1.81
C LEU A 49 -1.45 -23.18 0.35
N GLY A 50 -0.95 -22.37 -0.58
CA GLY A 50 -1.45 -22.32 -1.96
C GLY A 50 -2.85 -21.68 -2.05
N GLY A 51 -3.24 -21.24 -3.24
CA GLY A 51 -4.57 -20.63 -3.49
C GLY A 51 -4.76 -19.21 -2.92
N ILE A 52 -3.76 -18.66 -2.24
CA ILE A 52 -3.71 -17.24 -1.82
C ILE A 52 -3.06 -16.43 -2.95
N GLY A 53 -3.59 -15.22 -3.23
CA GLY A 53 -3.05 -14.34 -4.26
C GLY A 53 -1.99 -13.35 -3.77
N ILE A 54 -2.05 -12.99 -2.48
CA ILE A 54 -1.10 -12.07 -1.85
C ILE A 54 -1.15 -12.23 -0.32
N VAL A 55 0.00 -12.10 0.34
CA VAL A 55 0.10 -12.03 1.80
C VAL A 55 0.49 -10.62 2.23
N ILE A 56 -0.28 -10.04 3.15
CA ILE A 56 -0.05 -8.68 3.66
C ILE A 56 0.20 -8.72 5.16
N GLY A 57 1.38 -8.28 5.58
CA GLY A 57 1.75 -8.14 6.98
C GLY A 57 1.62 -6.71 7.45
N THR A 58 1.13 -6.52 8.69
CA THR A 58 1.18 -5.23 9.38
C THR A 58 2.14 -5.30 10.57
N ARG A 59 2.65 -4.14 11.03
CA ARG A 59 3.62 -4.02 12.14
C ARG A 59 5.03 -4.53 11.82
N ALA A 60 5.56 -4.18 10.66
CA ALA A 60 6.94 -4.53 10.27
C ALA A 60 8.04 -3.90 11.13
N LYS A 61 7.75 -2.95 12.02
CA LYS A 61 8.76 -2.25 12.86
C LYS A 61 9.57 -3.18 13.77
N LYS A 62 9.15 -4.45 13.92
CA LYS A 62 9.86 -5.50 14.65
C LYS A 62 10.43 -6.60 13.74
N MET A 63 10.41 -6.40 12.42
CA MET A 63 10.94 -7.33 11.44
C MET A 63 12.37 -6.91 11.11
N ASP A 64 13.35 -7.67 11.59
CA ASP A 64 14.74 -7.43 11.25
C ASP A 64 15.06 -7.84 9.79
N LEU A 65 16.29 -7.57 9.37
CA LEU A 65 16.75 -7.89 8.03
C LEU A 65 16.73 -9.41 7.76
N THR A 66 16.99 -10.23 8.77
CA THR A 66 17.01 -11.70 8.64
C THR A 66 15.60 -12.23 8.40
N ALA A 67 14.63 -11.80 9.20
CA ALA A 67 13.22 -12.14 9.07
C ALA A 67 12.66 -11.69 7.71
N SER A 68 12.97 -10.46 7.28
CA SER A 68 12.53 -9.98 5.96
C SER A 68 13.16 -10.75 4.79
N ARG A 69 14.44 -11.17 4.89
CA ARG A 69 15.08 -12.04 3.88
C ARG A 69 14.42 -13.41 3.81
N ARG A 70 14.17 -14.04 4.96
CA ARG A 70 13.48 -15.32 5.04
C ARG A 70 12.10 -15.25 4.40
N LEU A 71 11.34 -14.19 4.70
CA LEU A 71 10.02 -13.97 4.12
C LEU A 71 10.09 -13.73 2.59
N HIS A 72 11.08 -12.98 2.12
CA HIS A 72 11.30 -12.78 0.68
C HIS A 72 11.59 -14.11 -0.04
N LEU A 73 12.45 -14.96 0.52
CA LEU A 73 12.73 -16.28 -0.04
C LEU A 73 11.51 -17.20 -0.04
N ALA A 74 10.71 -17.18 1.04
CA ALA A 74 9.46 -17.93 1.08
C ALA A 74 8.46 -17.46 0.01
N ALA A 75 8.40 -16.15 -0.23
CA ALA A 75 7.55 -15.56 -1.28
C ALA A 75 8.03 -15.93 -2.68
N GLU A 76 9.35 -15.95 -2.92
CA GLU A 76 9.93 -16.43 -4.18
C GLU A 76 9.61 -17.91 -4.44
N GLN A 77 9.79 -18.77 -3.43
CA GLN A 77 9.47 -20.19 -3.53
C GLN A 77 7.98 -20.45 -3.78
N ALA A 78 7.10 -19.64 -3.18
CA ALA A 78 5.66 -19.70 -3.36
C ALA A 78 5.18 -19.05 -4.67
N HIS A 79 6.06 -18.35 -5.41
CA HIS A 79 5.71 -17.51 -6.57
C HIS A 79 4.56 -16.52 -6.29
N MET A 80 4.51 -15.97 -5.08
CA MET A 80 3.44 -15.08 -4.63
C MET A 80 4.00 -13.79 -4.02
N PRO A 81 3.40 -12.62 -4.32
CA PRO A 81 3.81 -11.37 -3.69
C PRO A 81 3.54 -11.37 -2.19
N VAL A 82 4.43 -10.71 -1.45
CA VAL A 82 4.26 -10.37 -0.04
C VAL A 82 4.46 -8.88 0.16
N LEU A 83 3.54 -8.23 0.88
CA LEU A 83 3.62 -6.81 1.21
C LEU A 83 3.72 -6.61 2.71
N LEU A 84 4.50 -5.60 3.11
CA LEU A 84 4.66 -5.21 4.50
C LEU A 84 4.23 -3.76 4.66
N LEU A 85 3.15 -3.55 5.42
CA LEU A 85 2.72 -2.22 5.82
C LEU A 85 3.57 -1.75 7.00
N ARG A 86 4.23 -0.61 6.79
CA ARG A 86 5.15 0.01 7.73
C ARG A 86 4.67 1.40 8.12
N SER A 87 5.15 1.87 9.27
CA SER A 87 4.93 3.27 9.64
C SER A 87 5.79 4.17 8.75
N TYR A 88 5.32 5.39 8.48
CA TYR A 88 6.06 6.40 7.73
C TYR A 88 7.47 6.65 8.30
N ASN A 89 7.64 6.63 9.63
CA ASN A 89 8.92 6.85 10.29
C ASN A 89 9.79 5.58 10.42
N ASP A 90 9.43 4.49 9.75
CA ASP A 90 10.14 3.22 9.82
C ASP A 90 11.24 3.12 8.75
N GLY A 91 12.45 3.54 9.13
CA GLY A 91 13.65 3.45 8.30
C GLY A 91 14.42 2.13 8.40
N SER A 92 13.89 1.13 9.12
CA SER A 92 14.64 -0.12 9.34
C SER A 92 14.98 -0.83 8.02
N PRO A 93 16.21 -1.36 7.89
CA PRO A 93 16.60 -2.16 6.73
C PRO A 93 15.69 -3.36 6.54
N SER A 94 15.42 -3.70 5.28
CA SER A 94 14.55 -4.82 4.90
C SER A 94 15.01 -5.43 3.60
N ALA A 95 14.76 -6.73 3.39
CA ALA A 95 15.03 -7.42 2.13
C ALA A 95 14.02 -7.10 1.00
N ALA A 96 13.24 -6.03 1.13
CA ALA A 96 12.23 -5.65 0.17
C ALA A 96 12.86 -5.33 -1.19
N VAL A 97 12.28 -5.85 -2.27
CA VAL A 97 12.72 -5.56 -3.65
C VAL A 97 12.20 -4.21 -4.16
N THR A 98 11.11 -3.71 -3.59
CA THR A 98 10.62 -2.34 -3.81
C THR A 98 10.15 -1.74 -2.49
N ARG A 99 10.20 -0.41 -2.38
CA ARG A 99 9.70 0.36 -1.25
C ARG A 99 8.85 1.50 -1.76
N TRP A 100 7.60 1.50 -1.33
CA TRP A 100 6.63 2.50 -1.73
C TRP A 100 6.24 3.33 -0.52
N ARG A 101 6.21 4.66 -0.70
CA ARG A 101 5.59 5.60 0.21
C ARG A 101 4.32 6.11 -0.45
N ILE A 102 3.22 6.09 0.31
CA ILE A 102 1.91 6.54 -0.14
C ILE A 102 1.42 7.56 0.88
N SER A 103 1.06 8.75 0.40
CA SER A 103 0.49 9.83 1.21
C SER A 103 -0.75 10.40 0.53
N PRO A 104 -1.73 10.93 1.30
CA PRO A 104 -2.84 11.66 0.71
C PRO A 104 -2.31 12.89 -0.04
N ALA A 105 -2.95 13.22 -1.16
CA ALA A 105 -2.77 14.48 -1.88
C ALA A 105 -4.11 15.25 -1.92
N PRO A 106 -4.09 16.58 -2.09
CA PRO A 106 -5.32 17.36 -2.23
C PRO A 106 -6.20 16.81 -3.36
N SER A 107 -7.47 16.55 -3.08
CA SER A 107 -8.42 16.07 -4.08
C SER A 107 -8.76 17.19 -5.07
N ALA A 108 -8.98 16.85 -6.34
CA ALA A 108 -9.54 17.82 -7.27
C ALA A 108 -10.96 18.21 -6.91
N HIS A 109 -11.33 19.41 -7.31
CA HIS A 109 -12.69 19.92 -7.24
C HIS A 109 -13.36 19.86 -8.62
N ASP A 110 -14.67 19.67 -8.65
CA ASP A 110 -15.46 19.90 -9.84
C ASP A 110 -15.77 21.40 -10.05
N GLU A 111 -16.52 21.74 -11.10
CA GLU A 111 -16.92 23.11 -11.43
C GLU A 111 -17.78 23.78 -10.35
N PHE A 112 -18.35 23.00 -9.43
CA PHE A 112 -19.18 23.47 -8.33
C PHE A 112 -18.43 23.48 -6.98
N GLY A 113 -17.15 23.12 -6.97
CA GLY A 113 -16.31 23.10 -5.78
C GLY A 113 -16.41 21.83 -4.94
N PHE A 114 -17.14 20.79 -5.38
CA PHE A 114 -17.21 19.51 -4.66
C PHE A 114 -15.97 18.66 -4.93
N TYR A 115 -15.56 17.89 -3.92
CA TYR A 115 -14.47 16.93 -4.08
C TYR A 115 -14.84 15.86 -5.09
N LYS A 116 -13.96 15.64 -6.06
CA LYS A 116 -14.20 14.72 -7.17
C LYS A 116 -13.74 13.31 -6.82
N ASN A 117 -12.43 13.08 -6.81
CA ASN A 117 -11.82 11.78 -6.56
C ASN A 117 -10.68 11.90 -5.56
N ALA A 118 -10.49 10.84 -4.77
CA ALA A 118 -9.36 10.75 -3.85
C ALA A 118 -8.04 10.73 -4.62
N ARG A 119 -7.09 11.55 -4.16
CA ARG A 119 -5.74 11.65 -4.74
C ARG A 119 -4.68 11.22 -3.75
N PHE A 120 -3.61 10.66 -4.28
CA PHE A 120 -2.48 10.10 -3.55
C PHE A 120 -1.18 10.52 -4.19
N HIS A 121 -0.21 10.96 -3.39
CA HIS A 121 1.18 11.00 -3.80
C HIS A 121 1.79 9.62 -3.53
N VAL A 122 2.35 9.01 -4.57
CA VAL A 122 2.94 7.68 -4.55
C VAL A 122 4.39 7.79 -4.97
N ALA A 123 5.31 7.42 -4.09
CA ALA A 123 6.74 7.45 -4.34
C ALA A 123 7.33 6.04 -4.25
N LEU A 124 8.02 5.61 -5.30
CA LEU A 124 8.89 4.43 -5.28
C LEU A 124 10.27 4.86 -4.76
N GLU A 125 10.47 4.78 -3.45
CA GLU A 125 11.68 5.24 -2.77
C GLU A 125 12.89 4.34 -3.00
N TYR A 126 12.64 3.05 -3.23
CA TYR A 126 13.68 2.07 -3.49
C TYR A 126 13.17 1.01 -4.44
N ALA A 127 14.01 0.63 -5.40
CA ALA A 127 13.81 -0.52 -6.25
C ALA A 127 15.14 -1.26 -6.40
N ARG A 128 15.14 -2.58 -6.19
CA ARG A 128 16.32 -3.43 -6.40
C ARG A 128 16.74 -3.42 -7.88
N SER A 129 15.76 -3.35 -8.77
CA SER A 129 15.93 -3.21 -10.22
C SER A 129 14.94 -2.16 -10.75
N GLY A 130 15.41 -1.31 -11.67
CA GLY A 130 14.60 -0.27 -12.30
C GLY A 130 14.82 1.13 -11.74
N LYS A 131 14.07 2.09 -12.26
CA LYS A 131 14.12 3.50 -11.85
C LYS A 131 13.09 3.77 -10.77
N THR A 132 13.50 4.51 -9.76
CA THR A 132 12.60 5.13 -8.78
C THR A 132 11.84 6.29 -9.44
N GLY A 133 10.78 6.75 -8.79
CA GLY A 133 9.94 7.82 -9.29
C GLY A 133 8.85 8.19 -8.31
N GLU A 134 8.19 9.31 -8.58
CA GLU A 134 7.06 9.78 -7.82
C GLU A 134 5.92 10.16 -8.77
N TRP A 135 4.69 9.94 -8.32
CA TRP A 135 3.48 10.15 -9.11
C TRP A 135 2.38 10.71 -8.22
N GLU A 136 1.61 11.65 -8.75
CA GLU A 136 0.28 11.92 -8.23
C GLU A 136 -0.71 10.99 -8.93
N MET A 137 -1.46 10.24 -8.14
CA MET A 137 -2.44 9.28 -8.62
C MET A 137 -3.84 9.66 -8.13
N GLU A 138 -4.83 9.42 -8.97
CA GLU A 138 -6.24 9.64 -8.67
C GLU A 138 -6.99 8.30 -8.74
N TRP A 139 -7.92 8.09 -7.82
CA TRP A 139 -8.77 6.90 -7.83
C TRP A 139 -10.03 7.13 -8.65
N ASP A 140 -10.26 6.28 -9.66
CA ASP A 140 -11.48 6.27 -10.47
C ASP A 140 -12.46 5.21 -9.93
N HIS A 141 -13.58 5.65 -9.36
CA HIS A 141 -14.63 4.77 -8.84
C HIS A 141 -15.37 3.98 -9.92
N GLY A 142 -15.53 4.53 -11.12
CA GLY A 142 -16.22 3.85 -12.22
C GLY A 142 -15.36 2.74 -12.81
N ALA A 143 -14.05 2.95 -12.91
CA ALA A 143 -13.12 1.97 -13.45
C ALA A 143 -12.48 1.05 -12.39
N ILE A 144 -12.67 1.34 -11.09
CA ILE A 144 -12.05 0.62 -9.97
C ILE A 144 -10.53 0.53 -10.19
N SER A 145 -9.91 1.68 -10.46
CA SER A 145 -8.50 1.75 -10.85
C SER A 145 -7.82 3.03 -10.36
N LEU A 146 -6.52 2.95 -10.13
CA LEU A 146 -5.66 4.12 -9.97
C LEU A 146 -5.20 4.59 -11.34
N ARG A 147 -5.26 5.90 -11.57
CA ARG A 147 -4.72 6.56 -12.76
C ARG A 147 -3.71 7.60 -12.36
N LEU A 148 -2.78 7.91 -13.26
CA LEU A 148 -1.97 9.12 -13.10
C LEU A 148 -2.94 10.31 -13.11
N SER A 149 -2.83 11.15 -12.10
CA SER A 149 -3.45 12.47 -12.13
C SER A 149 -2.86 13.14 -13.36
N SER A 150 -3.68 13.43 -14.37
CA SER A 150 -3.24 14.34 -15.41
C SER A 150 -2.89 15.64 -14.68
N GLU A 151 -1.63 16.08 -14.76
CA GLU A 151 -1.27 17.44 -14.34
C GLU A 151 -2.34 18.35 -14.94
N LEU A 152 -3.18 18.94 -14.09
CA LEU A 152 -4.11 19.94 -14.57
C LEU A 152 -3.24 21.02 -15.19
N GLY A 153 -3.44 21.25 -16.49
CA GLY A 153 -2.81 22.36 -17.17
C GLY A 153 -3.26 23.65 -16.52
N ASP A 154 -2.47 24.16 -15.57
CA ASP A 154 -2.44 25.57 -15.25
C ASP A 154 -1.67 26.27 -16.36
N ARG A 155 -2.38 26.59 -17.43
CA ARG A 155 -2.10 27.83 -18.14
C ARG A 155 -2.57 28.97 -17.24
N ALA A 156 -1.63 29.54 -16.48
CA ALA A 156 -1.66 30.95 -16.12
C ALA A 156 -0.39 31.62 -16.66
N ALA A 157 -0.62 32.71 -17.38
CA ALA A 157 0.27 33.40 -18.30
C ALA A 157 1.53 34.04 -17.68
N GLY A 158 2.58 34.16 -18.52
CA GLY A 158 3.66 35.16 -18.43
C GLY A 158 4.67 34.92 -17.30
N GLU A 159 5.98 34.93 -17.50
CA GLU A 159 6.73 35.83 -18.35
C GLU A 159 7.98 35.14 -18.92
N ASN A 160 8.18 35.45 -20.19
CA ASN A 160 9.44 35.43 -20.89
C ASN A 160 10.50 36.24 -20.11
N ARG A 161 11.65 35.65 -19.82
CA ARG A 161 12.93 36.36 -19.96
C ARG A 161 14.09 35.41 -20.13
N ALA A 162 14.54 35.37 -21.38
CA ALA A 162 15.89 35.03 -21.77
C ALA A 162 16.93 35.89 -21.04
N ALA A 163 18.02 35.27 -20.59
CA ALA A 163 19.41 35.68 -20.72
C ALA A 163 20.32 34.57 -20.16
#